data_AF-A0A654LZR4-F1
#
_entry.id   AF-A0A654LZR4-F1
#
_cell.length_a   1.000
_cell.length_b   1.000
_cell.length_c   1.000
_cell.angle_alpha   90.00
_cell.angle_beta   90.00
_cell.angle_gamma   90.00
#
_symmetry.space_group_name_H-M   'P 1'
#
loop_
_entity.id
_entity.type
_entity.pdbx_description
1 polymer ?
#
loop_
_entity_poly.entity_id
_entity_poly.type
_entity_poly.pdbx_seq_one_letter_code
_entity_poly.pdbx_strand_id
1 'polypeptide(L)'
;MSASSDFTSTQKIPQDATKLNKLTKACSGYMELINFKNSDTHTGYFCYNCIYFIKPNHCAIVTDEGQDINGNVSNEIAPHGICSVWTPNAKEIK
;
A
#
# COMPACT_ATOMS: atom_id res chain seq x y z
N MET A 1 -1.49 -17.74 28.59
CA MET A 1 -0.21 -17.15 28.18
C MET A 1 -0.08 -17.41 26.69
N SER A 2 -0.34 -16.42 25.84
CA SER A 2 -0.38 -16.60 24.39
C SER A 2 0.97 -16.21 23.79
N ALA A 3 1.60 -17.16 23.10
CA ALA A 3 2.88 -16.99 22.45
C ALA A 3 2.77 -15.99 21.29
N SER A 4 3.52 -14.88 21.37
CA SER A 4 3.76 -13.98 20.26
C SER A 4 4.79 -14.62 19.33
N SER A 5 4.36 -15.05 18.16
CA SER A 5 5.26 -15.51 17.09
C SER A 5 5.97 -14.30 16.50
N ASP A 6 7.28 -14.22 16.70
CA ASP A 6 8.16 -13.21 16.12
C ASP A 6 8.17 -13.31 14.59
N PHE A 7 7.52 -12.36 13.93
CA PHE A 7 7.61 -12.19 12.48
C PHE A 7 8.93 -11.49 12.13
N THR A 8 9.92 -12.27 11.71
CA THR A 8 11.23 -11.73 11.29
C THR A 8 11.18 -11.37 9.81
N SER A 9 10.88 -10.10 9.51
CA SER A 9 11.01 -9.54 8.16
C SER A 9 12.49 -9.41 7.77
N THR A 10 12.88 -9.99 6.62
CA THR A 10 14.23 -9.87 6.05
C THR A 10 14.45 -8.57 5.29
N GLN A 11 13.43 -7.72 5.17
CA GLN A 11 13.57 -6.41 4.57
C GLN A 11 14.28 -5.49 5.56
N LYS A 12 15.50 -5.07 5.23
CA LYS A 12 16.20 -3.96 5.92
C LYS A 12 15.47 -2.67 5.59
N ILE A 13 14.30 -2.47 6.18
CA ILE A 13 13.60 -1.19 6.15
C ILE A 13 14.51 -0.23 6.94
N PRO A 14 15.06 0.83 6.31
CA PRO A 14 15.86 1.81 7.03
C PRO A 14 15.05 2.34 8.21
N GLN A 15 15.61 2.40 9.42
CA GLN A 15 14.92 3.00 10.57
C GLN A 15 14.54 4.48 10.33
N ASP A 16 15.13 5.11 9.31
CA ASP A 16 14.76 6.43 8.82
C ASP A 16 13.48 6.45 7.97
N ALA A 17 13.00 5.31 7.44
CA ALA A 17 11.68 5.21 6.81
C ALA A 17 10.54 5.41 7.83
N THR A 18 10.79 5.09 9.11
CA THR A 18 9.91 5.43 10.24
C THR A 18 9.89 6.92 10.58
N LYS A 19 10.83 7.73 10.06
CA LYS A 19 10.86 9.19 10.24
C LYS A 19 10.15 9.96 9.13
N LEU A 20 9.85 9.31 8.01
CA LEU A 20 9.02 9.90 6.96
C LEU A 20 7.58 9.91 7.45
N ASN A 21 7.03 11.10 7.67
CA ASN A 21 5.60 11.30 7.90
C ASN A 21 4.85 10.87 6.64
N LYS A 22 4.52 9.58 6.54
CA LYS A 22 3.63 9.04 5.51
C LYS A 22 2.27 9.74 5.61
N LEU A 23 1.63 9.95 4.47
CA LEU A 23 0.25 10.43 4.44
C LEU A 23 -0.67 9.34 4.96
N THR A 24 -1.73 9.71 5.68
CA THR A 24 -2.78 8.77 6.02
C THR A 24 -3.52 8.33 4.76
N LYS A 25 -4.20 7.18 4.82
CA LYS A 25 -5.07 6.71 3.74
C LYS A 25 -6.09 7.77 3.31
N ALA A 26 -6.82 8.35 4.27
CA ALA A 26 -7.76 9.43 4.01
C ALA A 26 -7.10 10.67 3.37
N CYS A 27 -5.95 11.14 3.90
CA CYS A 27 -5.27 12.33 3.36
C CYS A 27 -4.70 12.13 1.95
N SER A 28 -4.29 10.91 1.61
CA SER A 28 -3.79 10.56 0.27
C SER A 28 -4.91 10.24 -0.73
N GLY A 29 -6.18 10.28 -0.32
CA GLY A 29 -7.28 9.85 -1.16
C GLY A 29 -7.25 8.36 -1.48
N TYR A 30 -6.60 7.55 -0.64
CA TYR A 30 -6.50 6.11 -0.86
C TYR A 30 -7.87 5.44 -0.75
N MET A 31 -8.13 4.50 -1.65
CA MET A 31 -9.28 3.61 -1.63
C MET A 31 -8.93 2.21 -2.13
N GLU A 32 -9.56 1.19 -1.54
CA GLU A 32 -9.53 -0.17 -2.07
C GLU A 32 -10.66 -0.38 -3.08
N LEU A 33 -10.31 -0.79 -4.30
CA LEU A 33 -11.28 -1.08 -5.35
C LEU A 33 -11.65 -2.57 -5.30
N ILE A 34 -12.47 -2.98 -4.32
CA ILE A 34 -12.75 -4.41 -4.04
C ILE A 34 -13.22 -5.22 -5.26
N ASN A 35 -13.95 -4.57 -6.19
CA ASN A 35 -14.41 -5.19 -7.43
C ASN A 35 -13.26 -5.60 -8.36
N PHE A 36 -12.07 -5.06 -8.15
CA PHE A 36 -10.84 -5.33 -8.90
C PHE A 36 -9.85 -6.23 -8.14
N LYS A 37 -10.25 -6.83 -7.02
CA LYS A 37 -9.39 -7.70 -6.20
C LYS A 37 -8.69 -8.81 -7.01
N ASN A 38 -9.38 -9.32 -8.04
CA ASN A 38 -8.89 -10.40 -8.90
C ASN A 38 -8.55 -9.92 -10.33
N SER A 39 -8.48 -8.61 -10.56
CA SER A 39 -8.14 -8.04 -11.87
C SER A 39 -6.63 -8.01 -12.11
N ASP A 40 -6.23 -7.82 -13.37
CA ASP A 40 -4.83 -7.60 -13.71
C ASP A 40 -4.38 -6.20 -13.29
N THR A 41 -3.64 -6.12 -12.19
CA THR A 41 -3.15 -4.87 -11.60
C THR A 41 -1.87 -4.35 -12.28
N HIS A 42 -1.37 -5.00 -13.33
CA HIS A 42 -0.30 -4.45 -14.19
C HIS A 42 -0.83 -3.38 -15.15
N THR A 43 -2.13 -3.38 -15.46
CA THR A 43 -2.77 -2.44 -16.39
C THR A 43 -3.66 -1.45 -15.65
N GLY A 44 -3.76 -0.21 -16.15
CA GLY A 44 -4.53 0.85 -15.48
C GLY A 44 -3.77 1.53 -14.34
N TYR A 45 -4.51 2.06 -13.35
CA TYR A 45 -3.96 2.86 -12.26
C TYR A 45 -4.15 2.13 -10.94
N PHE A 46 -3.16 1.33 -10.53
CA PHE A 46 -3.23 0.54 -9.31
C PHE A 46 -1.99 0.70 -8.45
N CYS A 47 -2.11 0.42 -7.16
CA CYS A 47 -0.97 0.39 -6.27
C CYS A 47 0.08 -0.61 -6.78
N TYR A 48 -0.31 -1.79 -7.29
CA TYR A 48 0.66 -2.77 -7.81
C TYR A 48 1.65 -2.21 -8.83
N ASN A 49 1.18 -1.36 -9.75
CA ASN A 49 1.98 -0.75 -10.80
C ASN A 49 2.43 0.69 -10.47
N CYS A 50 2.40 1.07 -9.19
CA CYS A 50 2.90 2.35 -8.68
C CYS A 50 4.36 2.23 -8.22
N ILE A 51 5.17 3.29 -8.40
CA ILE A 51 6.58 3.29 -7.95
C ILE A 51 6.74 3.24 -6.42
N TYR A 52 5.72 3.67 -5.68
CA TYR A 52 5.76 3.73 -4.22
C TYR A 52 5.28 2.45 -3.55
N PHE A 53 4.81 1.48 -4.33
CA PHE A 53 4.29 0.23 -3.80
C PHE A 53 5.41 -0.74 -3.45
N ILE A 54 5.36 -1.22 -2.21
CA ILE A 54 6.32 -2.16 -1.65
C ILE A 54 5.58 -3.48 -1.50
N LYS A 55 5.91 -4.43 -2.37
CA LYS A 55 5.30 -5.75 -2.39
C LYS A 55 5.52 -6.49 -1.04
N PRO A 56 4.52 -7.19 -0.48
CA PRO A 56 3.22 -7.44 -1.11
C PRO A 56 2.18 -6.35 -0.89
N ASN A 57 2.10 -5.70 0.28
CA ASN A 57 0.94 -4.83 0.62
C ASN A 57 1.34 -3.56 1.40
N HIS A 58 2.46 -2.92 1.05
CA HIS A 58 2.95 -1.71 1.74
C HIS A 58 3.12 -0.54 0.77
N CYS A 59 3.14 0.68 1.29
CA CYS A 59 3.49 1.87 0.52
C CYS A 59 4.62 2.67 1.18
N ALA A 60 5.49 3.26 0.36
CA ALA A 60 6.57 4.11 0.82
C ALA A 60 6.06 5.45 1.41
N ILE A 61 4.92 5.96 0.93
CA ILE A 61 4.42 7.31 1.24
C ILE A 61 3.02 7.36 1.86
N VAL A 62 2.30 6.25 1.90
CA VAL A 62 0.97 6.12 2.54
C VAL A 62 1.05 5.13 3.69
N THR A 63 0.40 5.42 4.82
CA THR A 63 0.32 4.51 5.97
C THR A 63 -0.47 3.25 5.65
N ASP A 64 -0.01 2.11 6.17
CA ASP A 64 -0.67 0.82 5.93
C ASP A 64 -1.95 0.73 6.77
N GLU A 65 -1.95 1.26 7.99
CA GLU A 65 -3.15 1.39 8.82
C GLU A 65 -3.98 2.64 8.49
N GLY A 66 -5.28 2.53 8.77
CA GLY A 66 -6.21 3.65 8.79
C GLY A 66 -7.46 3.42 7.94
N GLN A 67 -8.34 4.41 7.99
CA GLN A 67 -9.56 4.45 7.19
C GLN A 67 -9.25 5.01 5.80
N ASP A 68 -9.72 4.33 4.76
CA ASP A 68 -9.73 4.82 3.38
C ASP A 68 -10.84 5.88 3.17
N ILE A 69 -10.93 6.48 1.98
CA ILE A 69 -11.95 7.51 1.71
C ILE A 69 -13.39 6.97 1.67
N ASN A 70 -13.59 5.66 1.61
CA ASN A 70 -14.90 5.01 1.59
C ASN A 70 -15.35 4.53 2.98
N GLY A 71 -14.51 4.70 4.02
CA GLY A 71 -14.82 4.21 5.36
C GLY A 71 -14.26 2.83 5.68
N ASN A 72 -13.55 2.18 4.77
CA ASN A 72 -12.97 0.87 5.01
C ASN A 72 -11.71 1.02 5.85
N VAL A 73 -11.60 0.22 6.92
CA VAL A 73 -10.41 0.18 7.77
C VAL A 73 -9.64 -1.09 7.47
N SER A 74 -8.37 -0.93 7.09
CA SER A 74 -7.45 -2.04 6.83
C SER A 74 -6.04 -1.67 7.28
N ASN A 75 -5.21 -2.70 7.51
CA ASN A 75 -3.82 -2.55 7.94
C ASN A 75 -2.83 -2.86 6.80
N GLU A 76 -3.28 -2.68 5.56
CA GLU A 76 -2.50 -2.98 4.36
C GLU A 76 -2.80 -2.01 3.22
N ILE A 77 -1.89 -1.92 2.25
CA ILE A 77 -2.11 -1.27 0.96
C ILE A 77 -2.36 -2.37 -0.06
N ALA A 78 -3.59 -2.48 -0.53
CA ALA A 78 -3.99 -3.52 -1.45
C ALA A 78 -3.39 -3.29 -2.86
N PRO A 79 -2.95 -4.34 -3.57
CA PRO A 79 -2.49 -4.24 -4.96
C PRO A 79 -3.48 -3.54 -5.90
N HIS A 80 -4.77 -3.77 -5.66
CA HIS A 80 -5.91 -3.22 -6.42
C HIS A 80 -6.42 -1.87 -5.85
N GLY A 81 -5.70 -1.29 -4.89
CA GLY A 81 -5.99 0.06 -4.40
C GLY A 81 -5.46 1.15 -5.34
N ILE A 82 -5.83 2.39 -5.05
CA ILE A 82 -5.32 3.60 -5.73
C ILE A 82 -5.32 4.76 -4.73
N CYS A 83 -4.46 5.77 -4.94
CA CYS A 83 -4.47 7.03 -4.20
C CYS A 83 -4.18 8.22 -5.15
N SER A 84 -4.38 9.46 -4.70
CA SER A 84 -4.22 10.65 -5.53
C SER A 84 -2.77 10.98 -5.90
N VAL A 85 -1.81 10.39 -5.19
CA VAL A 85 -0.36 10.55 -5.41
C VAL A 85 0.26 9.39 -6.20
N TRP A 86 -0.58 8.61 -6.90
CA TRP A 86 -0.12 7.52 -7.76
C TRP A 86 0.89 8.01 -8.81
N THR A 87 1.93 7.22 -9.05
CA THR A 87 2.97 7.54 -10.03
C THR A 87 3.38 6.25 -10.75
N PRO A 88 3.43 6.24 -12.11
CA PRO A 88 3.58 5.02 -12.89
C PRO A 88 4.93 4.35 -12.69
N ASN A 89 4.94 3.04 -12.50
CA ASN A 89 6.13 2.21 -12.55
C ASN A 89 6.25 1.52 -13.91
N ALA A 90 7.07 2.07 -14.81
CA ALA A 90 7.27 1.55 -16.16
C ALA A 90 7.81 0.10 -16.22
N LYS A 91 8.34 -0.44 -15.11
CA LYS A 91 8.79 -1.85 -15.04
C LYS A 91 7.65 -2.83 -14.75
N GLU A 92 6.56 -2.35 -14.15
CA GLU A 92 5.42 -3.16 -13.75
C GLU A 92 4.24 -3.00 -14.71
N ILE A 93 4.17 -1.88 -15.43
CA ILE A 93 3.15 -1.64 -16.46
C ILE A 93 3.44 -2.53 -17.68
N LYS A 94 2.40 -3.20 -18.20
CA LYS A 94 2.45 -4.08 -19.38
C LYS A 94 1.46 -3.65 -20.46
#